data_AF-A0AAW1U4C3-F1
#
_entry.id   AF-A0AAW1U4C3-F1
#
_cell.length_a   1.000
_cell.length_b   1.000
_cell.length_c   1.000
_cell.angle_alpha   90.00
_cell.angle_beta   90.00
_cell.angle_gamma   90.00
#
_symmetry.space_group_name_H-M   'P 1'
#
loop_
_entity.id
_entity.type
_entity.pdbx_description
1 polymer ?
#
loop_
_entity_poly.entity_id
_entity_poly.type
_entity_poly.pdbx_seq_one_letter_code
_entity_poly.pdbx_strand_id
1 'polypeptide(L)'
;MPYSWSNKPFHPKTEAFKDAKVCINPDGSLGRNLLCPVRISDQPEETLPDLESLSAALDFLEYRSNSSELLPYFLAVGFHKPHIPFKFPVKYLNLHPISKVKLPANHWRSYSLPPVAWNPWLDIRKRDDVMKLNVSFPFGRIPDFFMKRIIQYYDASVTYIDDLIGEILRKIEGTNTIVVVTSDHGWSAGEHGEFSKYSNFDIATRVPLIIHVPHLSEREVIIEQLTELVDLFPTLVDLTQVAHAIPLCDEKGTNKKLCTEGKSMVPLMTNAVKNLFVNGKQAIFSQYPRPGVFPTKTPNSDEPRLRDIKIMGYSIRTERHRYTEWVHFNNSDCKPNWTQTFGSELYDHSIDLDENMNLINRKELINVAKDLRRKLILGWRYI
;
A
#
# COMPACT_ATOMS: atom_id res chain seq x y z
N MET A 1 23.66 2.21 10.67
CA MET A 1 22.37 2.90 10.48
C MET A 1 22.15 3.01 8.98
N PRO A 2 20.91 3.00 8.44
CA PRO A 2 20.72 3.44 7.06
C PRO A 2 21.37 4.82 6.92
N TYR A 3 22.11 5.05 5.83
CA TYR A 3 22.92 6.25 5.61
C TYR A 3 22.14 7.58 5.59
N SER A 4 20.81 7.55 5.85
CA SER A 4 19.86 8.60 5.50
C SER A 4 19.24 9.35 6.68
N TRP A 5 19.46 8.94 7.94
CA TRP A 5 18.84 9.59 9.11
C TRP A 5 19.89 10.20 10.04
N SER A 6 19.69 11.46 10.42
CA SER A 6 20.57 12.20 11.35
C SER A 6 20.53 11.65 12.78
N ASN A 7 19.43 10.99 13.16
CA ASN A 7 19.24 10.34 14.45
C ASN A 7 18.97 8.86 14.28
N LYS A 8 19.26 8.05 15.30
CA LYS A 8 18.89 6.64 15.32
C LYS A 8 17.36 6.53 15.29
N PRO A 9 16.75 5.81 14.32
CA PRO A 9 15.31 5.60 14.31
C PRO A 9 14.83 4.89 15.58
N PHE A 10 13.69 5.34 16.12
CA PHE A 10 12.99 4.62 17.17
C PHE A 10 12.32 3.38 16.57
N HIS A 11 12.43 2.26 17.27
CA HIS A 11 11.73 1.02 16.93
C HIS A 11 10.97 0.56 18.17
N PRO A 12 9.64 0.39 18.09
CA PRO A 12 8.85 -0.06 19.23
C PRO A 12 9.30 -1.44 19.68
N LYS A 13 9.60 -1.60 20.97
CA LYS A 13 10.10 -2.85 21.55
C LYS A 13 9.06 -3.95 21.43
N THR A 14 7.77 -3.61 21.56
CA THR A 14 6.69 -4.60 21.46
C THR A 14 6.44 -5.13 20.06
N GLU A 15 7.14 -4.64 19.02
CA GLU A 15 7.11 -5.26 17.69
C GLU A 15 7.58 -6.73 17.76
N ALA A 16 8.51 -7.05 18.67
CA ALA A 16 8.95 -8.41 18.93
C ALA A 16 7.81 -9.37 19.34
N PHE A 17 6.71 -8.83 19.88
CA PHE A 17 5.51 -9.58 20.29
C PHE A 17 4.37 -9.52 19.27
N LYS A 18 4.61 -9.04 18.04
CA LYS A 18 3.61 -8.98 16.96
C LYS A 18 2.88 -10.32 16.80
N ASP A 19 3.62 -11.42 16.81
CA ASP A 19 3.11 -12.78 16.61
C ASP A 19 2.97 -13.60 17.91
N ALA A 20 3.08 -12.97 19.08
CA ALA A 20 2.87 -13.62 20.37
C ALA A 20 1.43 -14.13 20.51
N LYS A 21 1.26 -15.25 21.22
CA LYS A 21 -0.07 -15.82 21.52
C LYS A 21 -0.74 -15.00 22.63
N VAL A 22 -1.46 -13.96 22.21
CA VAL A 22 -2.14 -13.02 23.12
C VAL A 22 -3.62 -12.83 22.75
N CYS A 23 -4.07 -13.40 21.63
CA CYS A 23 -5.44 -13.26 21.18
C CYS A 23 -6.32 -14.26 21.94
N ILE A 24 -7.34 -13.78 22.64
CA ILE A 24 -8.23 -14.62 23.44
C ILE A 24 -9.21 -15.36 22.50
N ASN A 25 -9.18 -16.69 22.54
CA ASN A 25 -10.12 -17.56 21.85
C ASN A 25 -11.46 -17.66 22.61
N PRO A 26 -12.54 -18.13 21.98
CA PRO A 26 -13.83 -18.33 22.65
C PRO A 26 -13.78 -19.29 23.86
N ASP A 27 -12.81 -20.20 23.90
CA ASP A 27 -12.57 -21.13 25.01
C ASP A 27 -11.68 -20.55 26.11
N GLY A 28 -11.28 -19.28 26.01
CA GLY A 28 -10.38 -18.60 26.95
C GLY A 28 -8.89 -18.84 26.71
N SER A 29 -8.51 -19.74 25.79
CA SER A 29 -7.10 -19.98 25.46
C SER A 29 -6.49 -18.83 24.65
N LEU A 30 -5.17 -18.70 24.66
CA LEU A 30 -4.45 -17.71 23.85
C LEU A 30 -3.98 -18.30 22.52
N GLY A 31 -4.28 -17.63 21.41
CA GLY A 31 -3.91 -18.03 20.06
C GLY A 31 -3.10 -16.98 19.30
N ARG A 32 -2.47 -17.41 18.19
CA ARG A 32 -1.86 -16.54 17.18
C ARG A 32 -2.85 -16.27 16.05
N ASN A 33 -3.95 -15.63 16.40
CA ASN A 33 -5.08 -15.37 15.51
C ASN A 33 -4.80 -14.19 14.57
N LEU A 34 -5.51 -14.16 13.43
CA LEU A 34 -5.61 -12.99 12.56
C LEU A 34 -6.48 -11.93 13.24
N LEU A 35 -7.62 -12.36 13.78
CA LEU A 35 -8.60 -11.53 14.47
C LEU A 35 -8.23 -11.44 15.95
N CYS A 36 -7.65 -10.31 16.38
CA CYS A 36 -6.99 -10.21 17.68
C CYS A 36 -7.31 -8.90 18.41
N PRO A 37 -8.56 -8.63 18.81
CA PRO A 37 -8.84 -7.43 19.59
C PRO A 37 -8.27 -7.66 21.01
N VAL A 38 -7.60 -6.66 21.57
CA VAL A 38 -6.87 -6.83 22.85
C VAL A 38 -7.31 -5.82 23.90
N ARG A 39 -7.13 -6.19 25.17
CA ARG A 39 -6.99 -5.24 26.27
C ARG A 39 -5.52 -4.90 26.42
N ILE A 40 -5.19 -3.61 26.46
CA ILE A 40 -3.81 -3.13 26.52
C ILE A 40 -3.09 -3.66 27.77
N SER A 41 -3.79 -3.69 28.92
CA SER A 41 -3.29 -4.23 30.19
C SER A 41 -2.84 -5.70 30.14
N ASP A 42 -3.33 -6.46 29.15
CA ASP A 42 -3.02 -7.89 29.02
C ASP A 42 -1.92 -8.15 27.98
N GLN A 43 -1.38 -7.09 27.36
CA GLN A 43 -0.30 -7.19 26.38
C GLN A 43 1.06 -7.18 27.07
N PRO A 44 2.09 -7.84 26.48
CA PRO A 44 3.47 -7.66 26.91
C PRO A 44 3.84 -6.18 26.96
N GLU A 45 4.53 -5.77 28.04
CA GLU A 45 4.87 -4.37 28.34
C GLU A 45 3.65 -3.43 28.47
N GLU A 46 2.45 -3.98 28.61
CA GLU A 46 1.19 -3.24 28.76
C GLU A 46 0.98 -2.16 27.68
N THR A 47 1.46 -2.42 26.46
CA THR A 47 1.39 -1.46 25.34
C THR A 47 1.29 -2.18 23.98
N LEU A 48 1.23 -1.40 22.91
CA LEU A 48 1.25 -1.85 21.53
C LEU A 48 2.29 -1.07 20.72
N PRO A 49 2.83 -1.64 19.62
CA PRO A 49 3.87 -0.96 18.84
C PRO A 49 3.47 0.44 18.38
N ASP A 50 2.22 0.61 17.99
CA ASP A 50 1.69 1.89 17.51
C ASP A 50 1.53 2.93 18.64
N LEU A 51 1.27 2.50 19.88
CA LEU A 51 1.23 3.39 21.05
C LEU A 51 2.65 3.85 21.44
N GLU A 52 3.64 2.95 21.35
CA GLU A 52 5.04 3.30 21.56
C GLU A 52 5.54 4.29 20.49
N SER A 53 5.21 4.05 19.22
CA SER A 53 5.53 4.97 18.12
C SER A 53 4.86 6.33 18.31
N LEU A 54 3.60 6.37 18.75
CA LEU A 54 2.91 7.61 19.09
C LEU A 54 3.64 8.35 20.23
N SER A 55 3.95 7.66 21.33
CA SER A 55 4.66 8.27 22.47
C SER A 55 5.99 8.88 22.02
N ALA A 56 6.80 8.14 21.26
CA ALA A 56 8.08 8.62 20.77
C ALA A 56 7.94 9.84 19.84
N ALA A 57 6.90 9.89 19.01
CA ALA A 57 6.61 11.04 18.16
C ALA A 57 6.19 12.28 18.99
N LEU A 58 5.31 12.10 19.98
CA LEU A 58 4.88 13.18 20.86
C LEU A 58 6.02 13.72 21.73
N ASP A 59 6.87 12.83 22.28
CA ASP A 59 8.06 13.20 23.04
C ASP A 59 9.04 14.03 22.19
N PHE A 60 9.24 13.63 20.92
CA PHE A 60 10.04 14.39 19.98
C PHE A 60 9.44 15.78 19.73
N LEU A 61 8.14 15.87 19.46
CA LEU A 61 7.47 17.14 19.18
C LEU A 61 7.48 18.07 20.40
N GLU A 62 7.28 17.54 21.61
CA GLU A 62 7.40 18.28 22.88
C GLU A 62 8.82 18.83 23.08
N TYR A 63 9.84 18.00 22.84
CA TYR A 63 11.22 18.44 22.89
C TYR A 63 11.50 19.57 21.88
N ARG A 64 10.97 19.46 20.66
CA ARG A 64 11.12 20.50 19.63
C ARG A 64 10.40 21.79 20.00
N SER A 65 9.19 21.73 20.57
CA SER A 65 8.45 22.94 20.96
C SER A 65 9.10 23.69 22.11
N ASN A 66 9.81 23.00 23.00
CA ASN A 66 10.49 23.60 24.16
C ASN A 66 11.95 24.01 23.88
N SER A 67 12.50 23.65 22.71
CA SER A 67 13.86 23.99 22.34
C SER A 67 13.98 25.46 21.93
N SER A 68 15.03 26.14 22.40
CA SER A 68 15.39 27.48 21.92
C SER A 68 15.97 27.49 20.49
N GLU A 69 16.31 26.31 19.94
CA GLU A 69 16.86 26.17 18.60
C GLU A 69 15.76 26.00 17.54
N LEU A 70 15.62 26.98 16.66
CA LEU A 70 14.62 27.03 15.59
C LEU A 70 14.96 26.17 14.36
N LEU A 71 15.69 25.06 14.52
CA LEU A 71 16.03 24.20 13.37
C LEU A 71 14.75 23.55 12.78
N PRO A 72 14.66 23.36 11.45
CA PRO A 72 13.58 22.56 10.88
C PRO A 72 13.74 21.08 11.28
N TYR A 73 12.66 20.30 11.22
CA TYR A 73 12.69 18.86 11.43
C TYR A 73 12.05 18.11 10.27
N PHE A 74 12.48 16.86 10.08
CA PHE A 74 11.82 15.87 9.24
C PHE A 74 11.49 14.66 10.11
N LEU A 75 10.21 14.49 10.44
CA LEU A 75 9.71 13.42 11.29
C LEU A 75 8.87 12.47 10.44
N ALA A 76 9.30 11.21 10.32
CA ALA A 76 8.49 10.14 9.75
C ALA A 76 7.99 9.22 10.87
N VAL A 77 6.67 9.08 10.97
CA VAL A 77 6.01 8.18 11.92
C VAL A 77 5.35 7.07 11.13
N GLY A 78 5.88 5.84 11.25
CA GLY A 78 5.34 4.66 10.58
C GLY A 78 4.49 3.84 11.54
N PHE A 79 3.17 3.87 11.38
CA PHE A 79 2.26 2.98 12.10
C PHE A 79 2.20 1.61 11.43
N HIS A 80 2.05 0.56 12.25
CA HIS A 80 1.95 -0.83 11.85
C HIS A 80 0.53 -1.27 11.51
N LYS A 81 -0.52 -0.79 12.19
CA LYS A 81 -1.90 -1.10 11.75
C LYS A 81 -2.24 -0.31 10.46
N PRO A 82 -3.11 -0.84 9.59
CA PRO A 82 -3.92 -2.06 9.72
C PRO A 82 -3.22 -3.37 9.29
N HIS A 83 -1.90 -3.44 9.15
CA HIS A 83 -1.21 -4.71 8.82
C HIS A 83 -1.57 -5.84 9.79
N ILE A 84 -1.57 -7.09 9.34
CA ILE A 84 -1.89 -8.24 10.18
C ILE A 84 -0.82 -8.53 11.26
N PRO A 85 -1.15 -9.24 12.35
CA PRO A 85 -2.51 -9.54 12.81
C PRO A 85 -3.24 -8.25 13.20
N PHE A 86 -4.57 -8.28 13.18
CA PHE A 86 -5.40 -7.14 13.57
C PHE A 86 -5.44 -7.02 15.09
N LYS A 87 -4.32 -6.57 15.66
CA LYS A 87 -4.08 -6.36 17.08
C LYS A 87 -4.26 -4.88 17.42
N PHE A 88 -5.40 -4.56 18.01
CA PHE A 88 -5.82 -3.20 18.35
C PHE A 88 -6.69 -3.20 19.62
N PRO A 89 -6.83 -2.08 20.34
CA PRO A 89 -7.65 -2.01 21.54
C PRO A 89 -9.12 -2.33 21.26
N VAL A 90 -9.73 -3.23 22.04
CA VAL A 90 -11.10 -3.75 21.81
C VAL A 90 -12.17 -2.66 21.70
N LYS A 91 -11.97 -1.48 22.31
CA LYS A 91 -12.89 -0.33 22.22
C LYS A 91 -13.18 0.08 20.76
N TYR A 92 -12.22 -0.06 19.85
CA TYR A 92 -12.39 0.29 18.44
C TYR A 92 -13.31 -0.69 17.70
N LEU A 93 -13.34 -1.96 18.11
CA LEU A 93 -14.24 -2.95 17.50
C LEU A 93 -15.71 -2.58 17.71
N ASN A 94 -16.04 -1.96 18.84
CA ASN A 94 -17.41 -1.57 19.19
C ASN A 94 -17.98 -0.49 18.26
N LEU A 95 -17.12 0.29 17.59
CA LEU A 95 -17.52 1.32 16.62
C LEU A 95 -17.98 0.71 15.28
N HIS A 96 -17.63 -0.54 15.03
CA HIS A 96 -17.85 -1.24 13.77
C HIS A 96 -18.75 -2.47 13.97
N PRO A 97 -20.08 -2.29 14.13
CA PRO A 97 -20.98 -3.42 14.34
C PRO A 97 -21.02 -4.33 13.10
N ILE A 98 -20.83 -5.64 13.30
CA ILE A 98 -20.74 -6.64 12.22
C ILE A 98 -21.97 -6.65 11.29
N SER A 99 -23.14 -6.23 11.78
CA SER A 99 -24.38 -6.11 10.99
C SER A 99 -24.31 -5.04 9.89
N LYS A 100 -23.43 -4.04 10.03
CA LYS A 100 -23.20 -3.00 9.02
C LYS A 100 -22.15 -3.39 7.98
N VAL A 101 -21.40 -4.46 8.21
CA VAL A 101 -20.32 -4.90 7.32
C VAL A 101 -20.90 -5.60 6.09
N LYS A 102 -20.57 -5.05 4.92
CA LYS A 102 -20.91 -5.59 3.61
C LYS A 102 -19.72 -6.32 3.03
N LEU A 103 -19.97 -7.41 2.31
CA LEU A 103 -18.93 -8.05 1.51
C LEU A 103 -18.76 -7.29 0.19
N PRO A 104 -17.55 -7.27 -0.39
CA PRO A 104 -17.35 -6.77 -1.74
C PRO A 104 -18.29 -7.46 -2.72
N ALA A 105 -18.82 -6.74 -3.70
CA ALA A 105 -19.74 -7.33 -4.68
C ALA A 105 -19.06 -8.41 -5.53
N ASN A 106 -17.73 -8.43 -5.58
CA ASN A 106 -16.89 -9.28 -6.43
C ASN A 106 -15.97 -10.20 -5.60
N HIS A 107 -16.45 -10.70 -4.45
CA HIS A 107 -15.64 -11.45 -3.49
C HIS A 107 -15.30 -12.91 -3.90
N TRP A 108 -15.16 -13.15 -5.21
CA TRP A 108 -14.83 -14.43 -5.82
C TRP A 108 -13.80 -14.25 -6.93
N ARG A 109 -13.02 -15.32 -7.18
CA ARG A 109 -12.07 -15.34 -8.29
C ARG A 109 -12.80 -15.27 -9.63
N SER A 110 -12.46 -14.27 -10.45
CA SER A 110 -12.94 -14.20 -11.83
C SER A 110 -12.33 -15.32 -12.68
N TYR A 111 -13.15 -15.97 -13.51
CA TYR A 111 -12.68 -17.00 -14.44
C TYR A 111 -11.69 -16.44 -15.48
N SER A 112 -11.77 -15.14 -15.78
CA SER A 112 -10.90 -14.46 -16.74
C SER A 112 -9.58 -13.96 -16.14
N LEU A 113 -9.38 -14.09 -14.81
CA LEU A 113 -8.14 -13.72 -14.15
C LEU A 113 -7.07 -14.79 -14.43
N PRO A 114 -5.97 -14.49 -15.14
CA PRO A 114 -4.93 -15.47 -15.40
C PRO A 114 -4.32 -15.98 -14.08
N PRO A 115 -4.02 -17.30 -13.94
CA PRO A 115 -3.50 -17.86 -12.69
C PRO A 115 -2.22 -17.19 -12.17
N VAL A 116 -1.40 -16.63 -13.07
CA VAL A 116 -0.16 -15.93 -12.70
C VAL A 116 -0.42 -14.63 -11.95
N ALA A 117 -1.57 -13.99 -12.18
CA ALA A 117 -1.96 -12.78 -11.48
C ALA A 117 -2.44 -13.05 -10.05
N TRP A 118 -2.95 -14.26 -9.78
CA TRP A 118 -3.49 -14.64 -8.48
C TRP A 118 -2.43 -14.67 -7.37
N ASN A 119 -2.72 -14.01 -6.25
CA ASN A 119 -1.93 -14.18 -5.03
C ASN A 119 -2.60 -15.14 -4.02
N PRO A 120 -1.89 -16.18 -3.52
CA PRO A 120 -2.49 -17.20 -2.64
C PRO A 120 -2.62 -16.82 -1.16
N TRP A 121 -2.17 -15.63 -0.76
CA TRP A 121 -2.35 -15.03 0.58
C TRP A 121 -1.91 -15.95 1.73
N LEU A 122 -0.71 -16.52 1.58
CA LEU A 122 -0.07 -17.48 2.47
C LEU A 122 0.12 -16.96 3.89
N ASP A 123 0.31 -15.66 4.11
CA ASP A 123 0.59 -15.14 5.45
C ASP A 123 -0.63 -15.24 6.37
N ILE A 124 -1.82 -14.84 5.90
CA ILE A 124 -3.04 -14.98 6.70
C ILE A 124 -3.41 -16.46 6.95
N ARG A 125 -3.06 -17.37 6.02
CA ARG A 125 -3.31 -18.82 6.17
C ARG A 125 -2.55 -19.46 7.32
N LYS A 126 -1.50 -18.81 7.85
CA LYS A 126 -0.70 -19.30 8.98
C LYS A 126 -1.28 -18.92 10.35
N ARG A 127 -2.38 -18.17 10.39
CA ARG A 127 -3.02 -17.71 11.63
C ARG A 127 -3.95 -18.80 12.15
N ASP A 128 -3.96 -19.01 13.48
CA ASP A 128 -4.59 -20.19 14.09
C ASP A 128 -6.11 -20.27 13.78
N ASP A 129 -6.79 -19.12 13.82
CA ASP A 129 -8.21 -18.97 13.46
C ASP A 129 -8.48 -19.21 11.97
N VAL A 130 -7.59 -18.79 11.07
CA VAL A 130 -7.70 -19.05 9.63
C VAL A 130 -7.39 -20.51 9.28
N MET A 131 -6.40 -21.12 9.95
CA MET A 131 -6.06 -22.55 9.77
C MET A 131 -7.25 -23.45 10.10
N LYS A 132 -8.00 -23.13 11.17
CA LYS A 132 -9.20 -23.87 11.60
C LYS A 132 -10.31 -23.88 10.56
N LEU A 133 -10.35 -22.90 9.64
CA LEU A 133 -11.32 -22.87 8.54
C LEU A 133 -11.04 -23.92 7.46
N ASN A 134 -9.84 -24.51 7.45
CA ASN A 134 -9.41 -25.52 6.48
C ASN A 134 -9.65 -25.10 5.01
N VAL A 135 -9.36 -23.83 4.68
CA VAL A 135 -9.59 -23.30 3.34
C VAL A 135 -8.61 -23.91 2.35
N SER A 136 -9.13 -24.45 1.24
CA SER A 136 -8.31 -25.12 0.23
C SER A 136 -7.29 -24.17 -0.41
N PHE A 137 -6.14 -24.72 -0.80
CA PHE A 137 -5.09 -24.02 -1.53
C PHE A 137 -5.18 -24.36 -3.03
N PRO A 138 -4.88 -23.42 -3.96
CA PRO A 138 -4.58 -21.99 -3.73
C PRO A 138 -5.81 -21.07 -3.82
N PHE A 139 -6.94 -21.58 -4.31
CA PHE A 139 -8.12 -20.78 -4.69
C PHE A 139 -9.31 -20.92 -3.74
N GLY A 140 -9.15 -21.66 -2.64
CA GLY A 140 -10.23 -21.84 -1.68
C GLY A 140 -10.69 -20.50 -1.11
N ARG A 141 -12.01 -20.33 -0.98
CA ARG A 141 -12.63 -19.09 -0.53
C ARG A 141 -12.72 -19.07 1.00
N ILE A 142 -12.38 -17.94 1.61
CA ILE A 142 -12.69 -17.71 3.03
C ILE A 142 -14.23 -17.65 3.18
N PRO A 143 -14.83 -18.38 4.14
CA PRO A 143 -16.27 -18.31 4.38
C PRO A 143 -16.76 -16.89 4.68
N ASP A 144 -17.95 -16.55 4.18
CA ASP A 144 -18.53 -15.20 4.27
C ASP A 144 -18.57 -14.63 5.68
N PHE A 145 -18.93 -15.46 6.66
CA PHE A 145 -18.98 -15.03 8.07
C PHE A 145 -17.60 -14.59 8.59
N PHE A 146 -16.53 -15.24 8.14
CA PHE A 146 -15.16 -14.91 8.57
C PHE A 146 -14.60 -13.74 7.75
N MET A 147 -14.92 -13.66 6.45
CA MET A 147 -14.56 -12.51 5.61
C MET A 147 -15.15 -11.20 6.15
N LYS A 148 -16.43 -11.20 6.56
CA LYS A 148 -17.03 -10.03 7.24
C LYS A 148 -16.27 -9.64 8.49
N ARG A 149 -15.76 -10.60 9.27
CA ARG A 149 -14.94 -10.29 10.45
C ARG A 149 -13.58 -9.74 10.07
N ILE A 150 -12.94 -10.22 9.00
CA ILE A 150 -11.69 -9.64 8.49
C ILE A 150 -11.91 -8.15 8.18
N ILE A 151 -12.96 -7.81 7.42
CA ILE A 151 -13.30 -6.43 7.06
C ILE A 151 -13.57 -5.60 8.32
N GLN A 152 -14.42 -6.09 9.23
CA GLN A 152 -14.72 -5.42 10.50
C GLN A 152 -13.45 -5.07 11.30
N TYR A 153 -12.50 -6.00 11.36
CA TYR A 153 -11.27 -5.84 12.13
C TYR A 153 -10.24 -4.97 11.41
N TYR A 154 -10.23 -4.99 10.09
CA TYR A 154 -9.46 -4.05 9.29
C TYR A 154 -9.97 -2.62 9.55
N ASP A 155 -11.28 -2.38 9.44
CA ASP A 155 -11.90 -1.07 9.68
C ASP A 155 -11.64 -0.57 11.12
N ALA A 156 -11.77 -1.44 12.12
CA ALA A 156 -11.43 -1.10 13.50
C ALA A 156 -9.95 -0.78 13.70
N SER A 157 -9.06 -1.46 12.98
CA SER A 157 -7.62 -1.14 12.98
C SER A 157 -7.33 0.20 12.32
N VAL A 158 -8.07 0.56 11.27
CA VAL A 158 -7.97 1.88 10.61
C VAL A 158 -8.45 2.98 11.56
N THR A 159 -9.60 2.84 12.22
CA THR A 159 -10.08 3.81 13.21
C THR A 159 -9.11 3.96 14.39
N TYR A 160 -8.47 2.87 14.82
CA TYR A 160 -7.41 2.96 15.82
C TYR A 160 -6.25 3.85 15.35
N ILE A 161 -5.78 3.70 14.12
CA ILE A 161 -4.70 4.55 13.58
C ILE A 161 -5.14 5.98 13.34
N ASP A 162 -6.38 6.20 12.90
CA ASP A 162 -6.98 7.53 12.76
C ASP A 162 -6.92 8.32 14.09
N ASP A 163 -7.31 7.68 15.20
CA ASP A 163 -7.19 8.26 16.55
C ASP A 163 -5.74 8.66 16.89
N LEU A 164 -4.76 7.79 16.60
CA LEU A 164 -3.34 8.06 16.90
C LEU A 164 -2.75 9.17 16.03
N ILE A 165 -3.13 9.22 14.75
CA ILE A 165 -2.78 10.32 13.86
C ILE A 165 -3.36 11.62 14.43
N GLY A 166 -4.62 11.61 14.89
CA GLY A 166 -5.27 12.75 15.51
C GLY A 166 -4.52 13.31 16.72
N GLU A 167 -3.91 12.47 17.56
CA GLU A 167 -3.06 12.92 18.68
C GLU A 167 -1.82 13.70 18.19
N ILE A 168 -1.17 13.23 17.12
CA ILE A 168 -0.01 13.91 16.53
C ILE A 168 -0.45 15.24 15.90
N LEU A 169 -1.54 15.24 15.13
CA LEU A 169 -2.04 16.43 14.44
C LEU A 169 -2.40 17.54 15.43
N ARG A 170 -3.04 17.21 16.56
CA ARG A 170 -3.31 18.17 17.65
C ARG A 170 -2.05 18.83 18.18
N LYS A 171 -0.92 18.11 18.22
CA LYS A 171 0.34 18.63 18.75
C LYS A 171 1.01 19.65 17.83
N ILE A 172 0.74 19.58 16.53
CA ILE A 172 1.32 20.45 15.49
C ILE A 172 0.29 21.41 14.89
N GLU A 173 -0.89 21.52 15.50
CA GLU A 173 -1.93 22.43 15.03
C GLU A 173 -1.42 23.89 15.09
N GLY A 174 -1.59 24.62 13.99
CA GLY A 174 -1.14 26.01 13.88
C GLY A 174 0.38 26.19 13.71
N THR A 175 1.17 25.12 13.61
CA THR A 175 2.61 25.23 13.32
C THR A 175 2.88 25.32 11.82
N ASN A 176 4.08 25.79 11.44
CA ASN A 176 4.53 25.79 10.06
C ASN A 176 5.09 24.41 9.66
N THR A 177 4.22 23.40 9.66
CA THR A 177 4.59 22.00 9.39
C THR A 177 3.84 21.46 8.17
N ILE A 178 4.58 20.94 7.19
CA ILE A 178 4.00 20.15 6.10
C ILE A 178 3.64 18.77 6.65
N VAL A 179 2.42 18.31 6.41
CA VAL A 179 1.95 17.00 6.83
C VAL A 179 1.63 16.16 5.60
N VAL A 180 2.18 14.95 5.56
CA VAL A 180 1.86 13.94 4.53
C VAL A 180 1.30 12.71 5.23
N VAL A 181 0.09 12.29 4.83
CA VAL A 181 -0.50 11.01 5.24
C VAL A 181 -0.61 10.13 4.00
N THR A 182 0.06 8.97 4.03
CA THR A 182 0.06 8.01 2.93
C THR A 182 0.19 6.57 3.44
N SER A 183 -0.06 5.60 2.57
CA SER A 183 0.26 4.18 2.79
C SER A 183 1.40 3.73 1.87
N ASP A 184 2.05 2.62 2.21
CA ASP A 184 3.04 1.94 1.36
C ASP A 184 2.39 1.13 0.23
N HIS A 185 1.24 0.52 0.51
CA HIS A 185 0.39 -0.19 -0.46
C HIS A 185 -1.06 -0.31 0.04
N GLY A 186 -1.95 -0.87 -0.80
CA GLY A 186 -3.32 -1.23 -0.45
C GLY A 186 -3.45 -2.63 0.18
N TRP A 187 -4.67 -3.12 0.38
CA TRP A 187 -4.92 -4.45 0.96
C TRP A 187 -6.29 -4.97 0.53
N SER A 188 -6.34 -6.03 -0.27
CA SER A 188 -7.58 -6.72 -0.63
C SER A 188 -8.18 -7.39 0.61
N ALA A 189 -9.47 -7.20 0.82
CA ALA A 189 -10.24 -7.76 1.93
C ALA A 189 -11.35 -8.71 1.45
N GLY A 190 -11.18 -9.27 0.26
CA GLY A 190 -12.08 -10.22 -0.36
C GLY A 190 -12.30 -9.96 -1.84
N GLU A 191 -12.03 -8.76 -2.34
CA GLU A 191 -12.12 -8.39 -3.76
C GLU A 191 -11.39 -9.41 -4.63
N HIS A 192 -12.06 -9.85 -5.69
CA HIS A 192 -11.60 -10.94 -6.56
C HIS A 192 -11.34 -12.27 -5.84
N GLY A 193 -11.78 -12.45 -4.59
CA GLY A 193 -11.41 -13.57 -3.74
C GLY A 193 -9.98 -13.51 -3.20
N GLU A 194 -9.27 -12.40 -3.43
CA GLU A 194 -7.92 -12.16 -2.93
C GLU A 194 -7.94 -11.55 -1.53
N PHE A 195 -6.84 -11.77 -0.82
CA PHE A 195 -6.54 -11.07 0.43
C PHE A 195 -5.10 -10.55 0.37
N SER A 196 -4.78 -9.56 1.19
CA SER A 196 -3.44 -8.96 1.23
C SER A 196 -3.12 -8.10 0.00
N LYS A 197 -1.83 -7.96 -0.38
CA LYS A 197 -1.37 -6.86 -1.25
C LYS A 197 -0.59 -7.31 -2.47
N TYR A 198 -0.37 -8.61 -2.62
CA TYR A 198 0.66 -9.16 -3.50
C TYR A 198 0.19 -9.22 -4.96
N SER A 199 -0.40 -8.13 -5.46
CA SER A 199 -1.24 -8.06 -6.66
C SER A 199 -1.03 -6.72 -7.40
N ASN A 200 -1.49 -6.66 -8.64
CA ASN A 200 -1.48 -5.45 -9.48
C ASN A 200 -2.88 -4.81 -9.62
N PHE A 201 -3.89 -5.30 -8.89
CA PHE A 201 -5.22 -4.66 -8.80
C PHE A 201 -5.14 -3.29 -8.13
N ASP A 202 -6.02 -2.36 -8.55
CA ASP A 202 -6.09 -1.01 -7.96
C ASP A 202 -6.31 -1.09 -6.43
N ILE A 203 -7.05 -2.09 -5.91
CA ILE A 203 -7.23 -2.30 -4.46
C ILE A 203 -5.91 -2.57 -3.70
N ALA A 204 -4.89 -3.09 -4.38
CA ALA A 204 -3.58 -3.40 -3.80
C ALA A 204 -2.55 -2.29 -4.05
N THR A 205 -2.72 -1.47 -5.09
CA THR A 205 -1.73 -0.46 -5.52
C THR A 205 -2.17 0.98 -5.24
N ARG A 206 -3.47 1.26 -5.15
CA ARG A 206 -4.02 2.59 -4.84
C ARG A 206 -3.91 2.84 -3.34
N VAL A 207 -3.30 3.97 -2.99
CA VAL A 207 -3.06 4.38 -1.60
C VAL A 207 -3.69 5.74 -1.32
N PRO A 208 -4.06 6.04 -0.06
CA PRO A 208 -4.35 7.42 0.33
C PRO A 208 -3.09 8.26 0.16
N LEU A 209 -3.25 9.51 -0.28
CA LEU A 209 -2.18 10.51 -0.30
C LEU A 209 -2.80 11.88 0.01
N ILE A 210 -2.62 12.34 1.24
CA ILE A 210 -3.10 13.62 1.73
C ILE A 210 -1.88 14.48 2.07
N ILE A 211 -1.81 15.68 1.52
CA ILE A 211 -0.71 16.62 1.75
C ILE A 211 -1.29 17.95 2.23
N HIS A 212 -0.99 18.32 3.47
CA HIS A 212 -1.24 19.65 4.01
C HIS A 212 0.04 20.46 3.95
N VAL A 213 -0.04 21.64 3.34
CA VAL A 213 1.05 22.61 3.27
C VAL A 213 0.55 23.94 3.86
N PRO A 214 1.18 24.45 4.95
CA PRO A 214 0.83 25.74 5.52
C PRO A 214 0.82 26.84 4.44
N HIS A 215 -0.20 27.71 4.47
CA HIS A 215 -0.42 28.81 3.51
C HIS A 215 -0.75 28.41 2.06
N LEU A 216 -0.71 27.13 1.71
CA LEU A 216 -1.14 26.63 0.40
C LEU A 216 -2.47 25.86 0.50
N SER A 217 -2.65 25.09 1.57
CA SER A 217 -3.83 24.26 1.83
C SER A 217 -4.90 25.00 2.66
N GLU A 218 -5.28 26.22 2.26
CA GLU A 218 -6.31 27.02 2.99
C GLU A 218 -7.74 26.50 2.78
N ARG A 219 -7.94 25.65 1.78
CA ARG A 219 -9.20 24.95 1.51
C ARG A 219 -8.91 23.53 1.04
N GLU A 220 -9.90 22.66 1.17
CA GLU A 220 -9.85 21.33 0.60
C GLU A 220 -9.81 21.40 -0.93
N VAL A 221 -8.91 20.63 -1.54
CA VAL A 221 -8.76 20.49 -2.99
C VAL A 221 -8.54 19.02 -3.30
N ILE A 222 -9.37 18.49 -4.20
CA ILE A 222 -9.26 17.12 -4.71
C ILE A 222 -8.53 17.17 -6.05
N ILE A 223 -7.46 16.39 -6.16
CA ILE A 223 -6.63 16.26 -7.37
C ILE A 223 -6.83 14.85 -7.92
N GLU A 224 -7.47 14.73 -9.08
CA GLU A 224 -7.76 13.44 -9.71
C GLU A 224 -6.64 12.98 -10.66
N GLN A 225 -5.66 13.84 -10.94
CA GLN A 225 -4.50 13.52 -11.77
C GLN A 225 -3.69 12.37 -11.16
N LEU A 226 -3.16 11.51 -12.03
CA LEU A 226 -2.39 10.35 -11.61
C LEU A 226 -1.04 10.77 -11.00
N THR A 227 -0.72 10.15 -9.85
CA THR A 227 0.53 10.33 -9.09
C THR A 227 1.05 8.98 -8.61
N GLU A 228 2.34 8.91 -8.30
CA GLU A 228 3.01 7.70 -7.80
C GLU A 228 3.74 8.00 -6.49
N LEU A 229 3.95 6.99 -5.63
CA LEU A 229 4.72 7.18 -4.39
C LEU A 229 6.16 7.67 -4.64
N VAL A 230 6.75 7.36 -5.80
CA VAL A 230 8.08 7.87 -6.20
C VAL A 230 8.09 9.40 -6.41
N ASP A 231 6.93 10.02 -6.59
CA ASP A 231 6.77 11.48 -6.71
C ASP A 231 6.92 12.20 -5.37
N LEU A 232 6.78 11.48 -4.25
CA LEU A 232 6.80 12.09 -2.92
C LEU A 232 8.17 12.72 -2.59
N PHE A 233 9.26 12.04 -2.96
CA PHE A 233 10.62 12.55 -2.71
C PHE A 233 10.88 13.92 -3.38
N PRO A 234 10.76 14.08 -4.72
CA PRO A 234 10.97 15.39 -5.34
C PRO A 234 9.91 16.42 -4.89
N THR A 235 8.70 16.00 -4.57
CA THR A 235 7.66 16.91 -4.02
C THR A 235 8.08 17.50 -2.68
N LEU A 236 8.60 16.69 -1.76
CA LEU A 236 9.04 17.18 -0.46
C LEU A 236 10.26 18.10 -0.57
N VAL A 237 11.19 17.81 -1.49
CA VAL A 237 12.32 18.72 -1.76
C VAL A 237 11.82 20.07 -2.28
N ASP A 238 10.89 20.06 -3.24
CA ASP A 238 10.31 21.30 -3.77
C ASP A 238 9.44 22.05 -2.74
N LEU A 239 8.73 21.37 -1.84
CA LEU A 239 7.93 22.06 -0.82
C LEU A 239 8.80 22.69 0.27
N THR A 240 9.87 22.01 0.66
CA THR A 240 10.77 22.46 1.74
C THR A 240 11.88 23.39 1.27
N GLN A 241 12.16 23.42 -0.04
CA GLN A 241 13.27 24.17 -0.63
C GLN A 241 14.63 23.88 0.03
N VAL A 242 14.79 22.70 0.63
CA VAL A 242 16.03 22.28 1.32
C VAL A 242 17.19 22.08 0.34
N ALA A 243 16.88 21.86 -0.92
CA ALA A 243 17.82 21.80 -2.02
C ALA A 243 17.15 22.34 -3.29
N HIS A 244 17.97 22.59 -4.33
CA HIS A 244 17.43 22.81 -5.67
C HIS A 244 16.65 21.58 -6.17
N ALA A 245 15.79 21.79 -7.16
CA ALA A 245 15.01 20.73 -7.81
C ALA A 245 15.90 19.52 -8.15
N ILE A 246 15.47 18.35 -7.69
CA ILE A 246 16.25 17.11 -7.84
C ILE A 246 16.32 16.74 -9.33
N PRO A 247 17.52 16.48 -9.89
CA PRO A 247 17.65 16.12 -11.29
C PRO A 247 17.09 14.73 -11.57
N LEU A 248 16.67 14.50 -12.82
CA LEU A 248 16.25 13.19 -13.28
C LEU A 248 17.41 12.19 -13.22
N CYS A 249 17.13 10.95 -12.80
CA CYS A 249 18.11 9.87 -12.87
C CYS A 249 18.50 9.58 -14.33
N ASP A 250 19.73 9.11 -14.56
CA ASP A 250 20.18 8.67 -15.88
C ASP A 250 19.54 7.33 -16.25
N GLU A 251 19.37 7.06 -17.56
CA GLU A 251 18.74 5.81 -18.03
C GLU A 251 19.53 4.55 -17.61
N LYS A 252 20.83 4.70 -17.37
CA LYS A 252 21.70 3.60 -16.94
C LYS A 252 21.72 3.41 -15.42
N GLY A 253 21.06 4.27 -14.64
CA GLY A 253 20.94 4.20 -13.18
C GLY A 253 22.25 4.08 -12.41
N THR A 254 23.40 4.43 -13.00
CA THR A 254 24.68 3.84 -12.57
C THR A 254 25.65 4.76 -11.85
N ASN A 255 25.44 6.08 -11.71
CA ASN A 255 26.48 6.90 -11.08
C ASN A 255 26.03 8.13 -10.28
N LYS A 256 24.72 8.41 -10.16
CA LYS A 256 24.24 9.56 -9.38
C LYS A 256 23.72 9.15 -8.00
N LYS A 257 24.34 9.70 -6.95
CA LYS A 257 23.90 9.52 -5.56
C LYS A 257 22.58 10.24 -5.24
N LEU A 258 22.26 11.31 -5.99
CA LEU A 258 21.07 12.13 -5.79
C LEU A 258 20.40 12.40 -7.15
N CYS A 259 19.24 11.78 -7.37
CA CYS A 259 18.37 11.99 -8.52
C CYS A 259 16.96 11.48 -8.20
N THR A 260 15.99 11.76 -9.08
CA THR A 260 14.62 11.26 -8.97
C THR A 260 14.16 10.57 -10.26
N GLU A 261 13.29 9.58 -10.13
CA GLU A 261 12.46 9.04 -11.24
C GLU A 261 10.99 9.48 -11.14
N GLY A 262 10.61 10.12 -10.03
CA GLY A 262 9.30 10.76 -9.85
C GLY A 262 9.28 12.20 -10.35
N LYS A 263 8.07 12.74 -10.45
CA LYS A 263 7.75 14.12 -10.85
C LYS A 263 7.11 14.83 -9.67
N SER A 264 7.66 15.98 -9.28
CA SER A 264 7.11 16.79 -8.19
C SER A 264 5.63 17.15 -8.43
N MET A 265 4.83 17.02 -7.38
CA MET A 265 3.40 17.32 -7.36
C MET A 265 3.11 18.80 -7.05
N VAL A 266 4.11 19.61 -6.70
CA VAL A 266 3.93 21.04 -6.39
C VAL A 266 3.22 21.81 -7.50
N PRO A 267 3.54 21.63 -8.80
CA PRO A 267 2.77 22.24 -9.88
C PRO A 267 1.30 21.82 -9.89
N LEU A 268 0.98 20.55 -9.61
CA LEU A 268 -0.41 20.08 -9.51
C LEU A 268 -1.13 20.78 -8.36
N MET A 269 -0.53 20.78 -7.17
CA MET A 269 -1.11 21.37 -5.96
C MET A 269 -1.36 22.87 -6.11
N THR A 270 -0.36 23.63 -6.55
CA THR A 270 -0.44 25.09 -6.68
C THR A 270 -1.45 25.55 -7.73
N ASN A 271 -1.59 24.81 -8.83
CA ASN A 271 -2.57 25.13 -9.85
C ASN A 271 -3.98 24.70 -9.43
N ALA A 272 -4.13 23.54 -8.78
CA ALA A 272 -5.42 23.09 -8.28
C ALA A 272 -6.00 24.09 -7.26
N VAL A 273 -5.18 24.65 -6.35
CA VAL A 273 -5.59 25.73 -5.44
C VAL A 273 -6.06 26.98 -6.20
N LYS A 274 -5.48 27.28 -7.36
CA LYS A 274 -5.86 28.41 -8.23
C LYS A 274 -6.99 28.08 -9.23
N ASN A 275 -7.56 26.87 -9.19
CA ASN A 275 -8.49 26.33 -10.19
C ASN A 275 -7.93 26.40 -11.63
N LEU A 276 -6.62 26.23 -11.78
CA LEU A 276 -5.94 26.19 -13.07
C LEU A 276 -5.70 24.74 -13.49
N PHE A 277 -5.88 24.47 -14.78
CA PHE A 277 -5.60 23.16 -15.34
C PHE A 277 -4.09 22.90 -15.45
N VAL A 278 -3.65 21.70 -15.07
CA VAL A 278 -2.28 21.23 -15.30
C VAL A 278 -2.32 19.88 -16.00
N ASN A 279 -1.44 19.73 -16.99
CA ASN A 279 -1.20 18.45 -17.60
C ASN A 279 -0.47 17.51 -16.62
N GLY A 280 -1.21 16.55 -16.06
CA GLY A 280 -0.70 15.52 -15.16
C GLY A 280 0.08 14.42 -15.90
N LYS A 281 0.41 13.34 -15.19
CA LYS A 281 0.91 12.12 -15.84
C LYS A 281 -0.20 11.49 -16.67
N GLN A 282 0.14 10.99 -17.86
CA GLN A 282 -0.82 10.25 -18.70
C GLN A 282 -1.01 8.80 -18.23
N ALA A 283 -0.02 8.26 -17.51
CA ALA A 283 -0.09 6.96 -16.89
C ALA A 283 0.84 6.84 -15.68
N ILE A 284 0.58 5.84 -14.85
CA ILE A 284 1.38 5.42 -13.69
C ILE A 284 1.62 3.92 -13.74
N PHE A 285 2.59 3.44 -12.97
CA PHE A 285 3.10 2.10 -13.09
C PHE A 285 3.08 1.35 -11.76
N SER A 286 2.89 0.05 -11.86
CA SER A 286 3.05 -0.88 -10.74
C SER A 286 3.63 -2.18 -11.27
N GLN A 287 4.25 -2.97 -10.41
CA GLN A 287 4.77 -4.27 -10.82
C GLN A 287 4.78 -5.27 -9.67
N TYR A 288 4.65 -6.55 -9.99
CA TYR A 288 4.70 -7.62 -9.00
C TYR A 288 5.38 -8.89 -9.53
N PRO A 289 6.33 -9.49 -8.79
CA PRO A 289 7.03 -10.70 -9.24
C PRO A 289 6.25 -11.99 -8.94
N ARG A 290 6.49 -13.03 -9.74
CA ARG A 290 6.00 -14.40 -9.50
C ARG A 290 7.10 -15.44 -9.76
N PRO A 291 7.11 -16.54 -8.99
CA PRO A 291 8.06 -17.64 -9.22
C PRO A 291 7.61 -18.63 -10.32
N GLY A 292 6.36 -18.50 -10.80
CA GLY A 292 5.77 -19.37 -11.79
C GLY A 292 4.33 -18.98 -12.13
N VAL A 293 3.75 -19.65 -13.13
CA VAL A 293 2.39 -19.35 -13.64
C VAL A 293 1.30 -19.76 -12.66
N PHE A 294 1.46 -20.89 -11.97
CA PHE A 294 0.48 -21.36 -10.99
C PHE A 294 0.95 -21.01 -9.57
N PRO A 295 0.03 -20.61 -8.67
CA PRO A 295 0.38 -20.27 -7.29
C PRO A 295 1.02 -21.44 -6.53
N THR A 296 2.10 -21.17 -5.81
CA THR A 296 2.87 -22.13 -5.02
C THR A 296 3.11 -21.62 -3.59
N LYS A 297 3.23 -22.56 -2.64
CA LYS A 297 3.70 -22.26 -1.26
C LYS A 297 5.22 -22.11 -1.21
N THR A 298 5.92 -22.93 -1.99
CA THR A 298 7.38 -22.93 -2.10
C THR A 298 7.76 -23.29 -3.54
N PRO A 299 8.42 -22.40 -4.30
CA PRO A 299 8.72 -21.01 -3.94
C PRO A 299 7.46 -20.20 -3.60
N ASN A 300 7.60 -19.15 -2.79
CA ASN A 300 6.46 -18.37 -2.32
C ASN A 300 5.92 -17.47 -3.45
N SER A 301 4.66 -17.65 -3.86
CA SER A 301 4.05 -16.79 -4.90
C SER A 301 3.65 -15.39 -4.44
N ASP A 302 3.40 -15.21 -3.14
CA ASP A 302 3.14 -13.90 -2.57
C ASP A 302 4.44 -13.12 -2.43
N GLU A 303 5.53 -13.74 -1.94
CA GLU A 303 6.81 -13.06 -1.66
C GLU A 303 7.99 -13.89 -2.19
N PRO A 304 8.17 -13.99 -3.52
CA PRO A 304 9.26 -14.76 -4.09
C PRO A 304 10.61 -14.07 -3.78
N ARG A 305 11.60 -14.87 -3.38
CA ARG A 305 12.98 -14.37 -3.29
C ARG A 305 13.52 -14.12 -4.70
N LEU A 306 14.44 -13.17 -4.86
CA LEU A 306 15.01 -12.79 -6.17
C LEU A 306 15.39 -14.01 -7.03
N ARG A 307 16.14 -14.96 -6.46
CA ARG A 307 16.58 -16.20 -7.14
C ARG A 307 15.45 -17.09 -7.65
N ASP A 308 14.25 -16.96 -7.07
CA ASP A 308 13.08 -17.77 -7.38
C ASP A 308 12.13 -17.04 -8.34
N ILE A 309 12.32 -15.73 -8.58
CA ILE A 309 11.51 -14.95 -9.54
C ILE A 309 11.81 -15.44 -10.96
N LYS A 310 10.75 -15.77 -11.70
CA LYS A 310 10.80 -16.17 -13.12
C LYS A 310 9.92 -15.33 -14.02
N ILE A 311 8.94 -14.64 -13.43
CA ILE A 311 7.94 -13.84 -14.12
C ILE A 311 7.81 -12.51 -13.39
N MET A 312 7.65 -11.43 -14.14
CA MET A 312 7.30 -10.11 -13.62
C MET A 312 6.03 -9.63 -14.30
N GLY A 313 5.02 -9.26 -13.51
CA GLY A 313 3.83 -8.58 -13.99
C GLY A 313 4.05 -7.09 -13.96
N TYR A 314 4.22 -6.47 -15.12
CA TYR A 314 4.28 -5.01 -15.26
C TYR A 314 2.90 -4.47 -15.57
N SER A 315 2.48 -3.42 -14.88
CA SER A 315 1.17 -2.82 -14.99
C SER A 315 1.28 -1.32 -15.32
N ILE A 316 0.45 -0.86 -16.26
CA ILE A 316 0.25 0.55 -16.59
C ILE A 316 -1.21 0.91 -16.30
N ARG A 317 -1.41 1.98 -15.53
CA ARG A 317 -2.71 2.57 -15.21
C ARG A 317 -2.77 3.97 -15.82
N THR A 318 -3.68 4.14 -16.76
CA THR A 318 -4.11 5.46 -17.30
C THR A 318 -5.36 5.90 -16.56
N GLU A 319 -5.92 7.09 -16.83
CA GLU A 319 -7.19 7.52 -16.21
C GLU A 319 -8.34 6.51 -16.40
N ARG A 320 -8.41 5.89 -17.59
CA ARG A 320 -9.49 4.96 -17.96
C ARG A 320 -9.13 3.49 -17.84
N HIS A 321 -7.92 3.10 -18.21
CA HIS A 321 -7.56 1.69 -18.34
C HIS A 321 -6.44 1.27 -17.41
N ARG A 322 -6.50 0.03 -16.93
CA ARG A 322 -5.33 -0.70 -16.44
C ARG A 322 -4.99 -1.83 -17.42
N TYR A 323 -3.74 -1.93 -17.80
CA TYR A 323 -3.20 -3.03 -18.59
C TYR A 323 -2.02 -3.65 -17.85
N THR A 324 -2.01 -4.98 -17.72
CA THR A 324 -0.92 -5.72 -17.09
C THR A 324 -0.43 -6.82 -18.02
N GLU A 325 0.88 -6.99 -18.13
CA GLU A 325 1.51 -8.09 -18.87
C GLU A 325 2.53 -8.84 -17.99
N TRP A 326 2.31 -10.14 -17.86
CA TRP A 326 3.15 -11.05 -17.09
C TRP A 326 4.16 -11.69 -18.00
N VAL A 327 5.41 -11.20 -17.97
CA VAL A 327 6.47 -11.62 -18.89
C VAL A 327 7.57 -12.37 -18.17
N HIS A 328 8.34 -13.18 -18.91
CA HIS A 328 9.54 -13.81 -18.37
C HIS A 328 10.49 -12.77 -17.80
N PHE A 329 11.09 -13.06 -16.65
CA PHE A 329 12.04 -12.20 -15.98
C PHE A 329 13.31 -12.98 -15.68
N ASN A 330 14.44 -12.49 -16.21
CA ASN A 330 15.74 -13.01 -15.88
C ASN A 330 16.23 -12.33 -14.58
N ASN A 331 16.25 -13.09 -13.50
CA ASN A 331 16.65 -12.57 -12.19
C ASN A 331 18.17 -12.34 -12.04
N SER A 332 18.99 -12.83 -12.97
CA SER A 332 20.45 -12.71 -12.91
C SER A 332 20.93 -11.36 -13.43
N ASP A 333 20.26 -10.79 -14.44
CA ASP A 333 20.56 -9.47 -15.00
C ASP A 333 19.41 -8.46 -14.80
N CYS A 334 18.35 -8.86 -14.08
CA CYS A 334 17.16 -8.09 -13.76
C CYS A 334 16.40 -7.57 -14.99
N LYS A 335 16.35 -8.34 -16.08
CA LYS A 335 15.70 -7.91 -17.33
C LYS A 335 14.41 -8.68 -17.65
N PRO A 336 13.36 -7.98 -18.12
CA PRO A 336 12.19 -8.62 -18.70
C PRO A 336 12.46 -9.13 -20.12
N ASN A 337 11.80 -10.21 -20.51
CA ASN A 337 11.71 -10.69 -21.88
C ASN A 337 10.27 -10.59 -22.39
N TRP A 338 9.97 -9.49 -23.07
CA TRP A 338 8.66 -9.15 -23.64
C TRP A 338 8.20 -10.05 -24.80
N THR A 339 9.02 -11.00 -25.25
CA THR A 339 8.61 -12.00 -26.26
C THR A 339 7.95 -13.22 -25.64
N GLN A 340 8.07 -13.40 -24.32
CA GLN A 340 7.53 -14.53 -23.58
C GLN A 340 6.52 -14.07 -22.54
N THR A 341 5.24 -14.13 -22.90
CA THR A 341 4.10 -13.70 -22.07
C THR A 341 3.37 -14.90 -21.47
N PHE A 342 3.07 -14.83 -20.18
CA PHE A 342 2.39 -15.87 -19.38
C PHE A 342 0.97 -15.50 -18.97
N GLY A 343 0.58 -14.24 -19.17
CA GLY A 343 -0.75 -13.73 -18.87
C GLY A 343 -0.84 -12.26 -19.21
N SER A 344 -2.04 -11.82 -19.57
CA SER A 344 -2.31 -10.41 -19.87
C SER A 344 -3.69 -10.03 -19.35
N GLU A 345 -3.80 -8.79 -18.93
CA GLU A 345 -5.01 -8.25 -18.32
C GLU A 345 -5.31 -6.86 -18.89
N LEU A 346 -6.58 -6.57 -19.15
CA LEU A 346 -7.06 -5.26 -19.56
C LEU A 346 -8.40 -4.97 -18.88
N TYR A 347 -8.47 -3.88 -18.12
CA TYR A 347 -9.68 -3.44 -17.43
C TYR A 347 -10.00 -2.00 -17.83
N ASP A 348 -11.29 -1.69 -18.04
CA ASP A 348 -11.81 -0.37 -18.43
C ASP A 348 -12.67 0.20 -17.29
N HIS A 349 -12.11 1.15 -16.55
CA HIS A 349 -12.72 1.79 -15.39
C HIS A 349 -13.93 2.68 -15.73
N SER A 350 -14.16 2.98 -17.01
CA SER A 350 -15.38 3.70 -17.41
C SER A 350 -16.64 2.83 -17.32
N ILE A 351 -16.50 1.51 -17.26
CA ILE A 351 -17.61 0.55 -17.21
C ILE A 351 -17.44 -0.52 -16.11
N ASP A 352 -16.24 -0.70 -15.58
CA ASP A 352 -15.89 -1.73 -14.59
C ASP A 352 -14.87 -1.17 -13.60
N LEU A 353 -15.34 -0.31 -12.69
CA LEU A 353 -14.50 0.36 -11.69
C LEU A 353 -13.78 -0.62 -10.75
N ASP A 354 -14.41 -1.77 -10.45
CA ASP A 354 -13.88 -2.78 -9.55
C ASP A 354 -13.12 -3.89 -10.29
N GLU A 355 -12.82 -3.71 -11.59
CA GLU A 355 -11.90 -4.55 -12.36
C GLU A 355 -12.27 -6.05 -12.42
N ASN A 356 -13.57 -6.33 -12.53
CA ASN A 356 -14.15 -7.67 -12.51
C ASN A 356 -13.96 -8.46 -13.82
N MET A 357 -13.89 -7.74 -14.93
CA MET A 357 -13.93 -8.29 -16.29
C MET A 357 -12.60 -8.03 -16.99
N ASN A 358 -11.80 -9.08 -17.17
CA ASN A 358 -10.61 -8.97 -18.00
C ASN A 358 -11.01 -8.94 -19.48
N LEU A 359 -10.85 -7.78 -20.12
CA LEU A 359 -11.26 -7.49 -21.49
C LEU A 359 -10.17 -7.78 -22.53
N ILE A 360 -9.05 -8.40 -22.14
CA ILE A 360 -7.89 -8.59 -23.04
C ILE A 360 -8.22 -9.31 -24.35
N ASN A 361 -9.21 -10.21 -24.34
CA ASN A 361 -9.64 -10.98 -25.51
C ASN A 361 -10.75 -10.31 -26.34
N ARG A 362 -11.14 -9.07 -26.00
CA ARG A 362 -12.16 -8.31 -26.75
C ARG A 362 -11.55 -7.72 -28.01
N LYS A 363 -12.06 -8.13 -29.16
CA LYS A 363 -11.56 -7.70 -30.48
C LYS A 363 -11.63 -6.19 -30.65
N GLU A 364 -12.64 -5.56 -30.07
CA GLU A 364 -12.87 -4.11 -30.11
C GLU A 364 -11.78 -3.32 -29.39
N LEU A 365 -11.08 -3.94 -28.43
CA LEU A 365 -10.05 -3.29 -27.61
C LEU A 365 -8.63 -3.66 -28.01
N ILE A 366 -8.44 -4.38 -29.12
CA ILE A 366 -7.11 -4.84 -29.55
C ILE A 366 -6.12 -3.68 -29.77
N ASN A 367 -6.59 -2.56 -30.29
CA ASN A 367 -5.76 -1.38 -30.52
C ASN A 367 -5.41 -0.67 -29.21
N VAL A 368 -6.33 -0.66 -28.25
CA VAL A 368 -6.09 -0.13 -26.89
C VAL A 368 -5.02 -0.97 -26.19
N ALA A 369 -5.17 -2.30 -26.19
CA ALA A 369 -4.17 -3.21 -25.63
C ALA A 369 -2.78 -3.05 -26.27
N LYS A 370 -2.72 -2.91 -27.61
CA LYS A 370 -1.46 -2.67 -28.33
C LYS A 370 -0.79 -1.35 -27.95
N ASP A 371 -1.55 -0.26 -27.85
CA ASP A 371 -0.98 1.04 -27.44
C ASP A 371 -0.51 1.01 -25.99
N LEU A 372 -1.31 0.47 -25.07
CA LEU A 372 -0.93 0.33 -23.66
C LEU A 372 0.30 -0.56 -23.48
N ARG A 373 0.38 -1.68 -24.20
CA ARG A 373 1.57 -2.54 -24.22
C ARG A 373 2.81 -1.79 -24.72
N ARG A 374 2.68 -1.01 -25.80
CA ARG A 374 3.79 -0.18 -26.31
C ARG A 374 4.26 0.82 -25.26
N LYS A 375 3.34 1.53 -24.61
CA LYS A 375 3.64 2.48 -23.52
C LYS A 375 4.29 1.80 -22.32
N LEU A 376 3.80 0.62 -21.94
CA LEU A 376 4.35 -0.19 -20.86
C LEU A 376 5.82 -0.60 -21.12
N ILE A 377 6.13 -1.01 -22.36
CA ILE A 377 7.50 -1.40 -22.77
C ILE A 377 8.43 -0.18 -22.82
N LEU A 378 7.95 0.96 -23.31
CA LEU A 378 8.72 2.20 -23.32
C LEU A 378 9.04 2.67 -21.90
N GLY A 379 8.08 2.51 -20.98
CA GLY A 379 8.22 2.91 -19.59
C GLY A 379 7.94 4.40 -19.35
N TRP A 380 8.03 4.80 -18.09
CA TRP A 380 7.58 6.10 -17.58
C TRP A 380 8.27 7.32 -18.21
N ARG A 381 9.47 7.16 -18.77
CA ARG A 381 10.28 8.27 -19.32
C ARG A 381 9.74 8.84 -20.63
N TYR A 382 8.94 8.08 -21.37
CA TYR A 382 8.58 8.41 -22.75
C TYR A 382 7.07 8.53 -22.97
N ILE A 383 6.29 8.70 -21.90
CA ILE A 383 4.83 8.76 -21.95
C ILE A 383 4.23 9.91 -21.15
#